data_AF-A0A480AN61-F1
#
_entry.id   AF-A0A480AN61-F1
#
_cell.length_a   1.000
_cell.length_b   1.000
_cell.length_c   1.000
_cell.angle_alpha   90.00
_cell.angle_beta   90.00
_cell.angle_gamma   90.00
#
_symmetry.space_group_name_H-M   'P 1'
#
loop_
_entity.id
_entity.type
_entity.pdbx_description
1 polymer ?
#
loop_
_entity_poly.entity_id
_entity_poly.type
_entity_poly.pdbx_seq_one_letter_code
_entity_poly.pdbx_strand_id
1 'polypeptide(L)'
;MSAAVGRWLLGRLQWWRQQPHHVVGALLLIGAWVTFYAYEFAAPRLWAELWNIGGALGRLLLLGLVVLAYRSAPVTAAALWWAVEDLQVVGCGVWWMVSPWPLESGENQCSTLVGVPLSLAGLSLGAVLAWVVHRATVEPAR
;
A
#
# COMPACT_ATOMS: atom_id res chain seq x y z
N MET A 1 30.40 12.04 18.62
CA MET A 1 30.49 10.73 17.95
C MET A 1 31.94 10.47 17.56
N SER A 2 32.51 9.31 17.91
CA SER A 2 33.93 9.01 17.66
C SER A 2 34.21 8.78 16.17
N ALA A 3 35.40 9.19 15.69
CA ALA A 3 35.84 8.96 14.31
C ALA A 3 35.82 7.48 13.89
N ALA A 4 35.92 6.56 14.85
CA ALA A 4 35.77 5.11 14.62
C ALA A 4 34.34 4.73 14.19
N VAL A 5 33.32 5.34 14.81
CA VAL A 5 31.91 5.11 14.48
C VAL A 5 31.61 5.63 13.07
N GLY A 6 32.15 6.81 12.71
CA GLY A 6 31.99 7.38 11.37
C GLY A 6 32.56 6.48 10.27
N ARG A 7 33.78 5.96 10.44
CA ARG A 7 34.40 5.05 9.46
C ARG A 7 33.62 3.73 9.33
N TRP A 8 33.14 3.19 10.44
CA TRP A 8 32.32 1.98 10.43
C TRP A 8 31.01 2.17 9.66
N LEU A 9 30.30 3.29 9.91
CA LEU A 9 29.05 3.63 9.21
C LEU A 9 29.26 3.78 7.70
N LEU A 10 30.31 4.49 7.29
CA LEU A 10 30.65 4.66 5.88
C LEU A 10 30.96 3.32 5.19
N GLY A 11 31.71 2.44 5.87
CA GLY A 11 31.99 1.09 5.37
C GLY A 11 30.72 0.25 5.20
N ARG A 12 29.78 0.32 6.15
CA ARG A 12 28.48 -0.36 6.05
C ARG A 12 27.62 0.19 4.91
N LEU A 13 27.59 1.51 4.73
CA LEU A 13 26.88 2.14 3.61
C LEU A 13 27.45 1.73 2.25
N GLN A 14 28.78 1.67 2.13
CA GLN A 14 29.44 1.20 0.90
C GLN A 14 29.12 -0.28 0.64
N TRP A 15 29.20 -1.13 1.66
CA TRP A 15 28.84 -2.54 1.55
C TRP A 15 27.37 -2.72 1.12
N TRP A 16 26.44 -1.94 1.67
CA TRP A 16 25.03 -1.95 1.27
C TRP A 16 24.85 -1.60 -0.20
N ARG A 17 25.52 -0.54 -0.68
CA ARG A 17 25.45 -0.11 -2.09
C ARG A 17 25.99 -1.17 -3.07
N GLN A 18 26.84 -2.07 -2.61
CA GLN A 18 27.35 -3.18 -3.40
C GLN A 18 26.42 -4.40 -3.43
N GLN A 19 25.41 -4.45 -2.55
CA GLN A 19 24.47 -5.57 -2.55
C GLN A 19 23.54 -5.51 -3.78
N PRO A 20 23.17 -6.68 -4.35
CA PRO A 20 22.10 -6.72 -5.34
C PRO A 20 20.80 -6.23 -4.69
N HIS A 21 19.96 -5.54 -5.48
CA HIS A 21 18.66 -5.02 -5.04
C HIS A 21 18.69 -4.02 -3.86
N HIS A 22 19.83 -3.41 -3.56
CA HIS A 22 19.96 -2.41 -2.49
C HIS A 22 18.98 -1.23 -2.61
N VAL A 23 18.60 -0.85 -3.84
CA VAL A 23 17.56 0.17 -4.09
C VAL A 23 16.18 -0.30 -3.62
N VAL A 24 15.79 -1.53 -3.95
CA VAL A 24 14.50 -2.11 -3.52
C VAL A 24 14.48 -2.20 -1.99
N GLY A 25 15.55 -2.70 -1.38
CA GLY A 25 15.68 -2.73 0.08
C GLY A 25 15.56 -1.35 0.72
N ALA A 26 16.16 -0.32 0.12
CA ALA A 26 16.05 1.06 0.60
C ALA A 26 14.62 1.59 0.50
N LEU A 27 13.93 1.33 -0.61
CA LEU A 27 12.53 1.73 -0.80
C LEU A 27 11.60 1.07 0.23
N LEU A 28 11.82 -0.22 0.53
CA LEU A 28 11.06 -0.93 1.56
C LEU A 28 11.28 -0.33 2.96
N LEU A 29 12.53 -0.05 3.31
CA LEU A 29 12.87 0.52 4.62
C LEU A 29 12.31 1.92 4.79
N ILE A 30 12.44 2.77 3.76
CA ILE A 30 11.88 4.13 3.78
C ILE A 30 10.36 4.07 3.84
N GLY A 31 9.71 3.23 3.01
CA GLY A 31 8.26 3.06 3.00
C GLY A 31 7.72 2.57 4.35
N ALA A 32 8.41 1.61 4.98
CA ALA A 32 8.08 1.15 6.33
C ALA A 32 8.22 2.29 7.34
N TRP A 33 9.35 3.00 7.35
CA TRP A 33 9.57 4.10 8.28
C TRP A 33 8.51 5.19 8.15
N VAL A 34 8.17 5.59 6.91
CA VAL A 34 7.11 6.57 6.66
C VAL A 34 5.76 6.07 7.16
N THR A 35 5.39 4.83 6.84
CA THR A 35 4.09 4.26 7.26
C THR A 35 3.96 4.19 8.78
N PHE A 36 5.00 3.72 9.46
CA PHE A 36 4.95 3.42 10.89
C PHE A 36 5.18 4.63 11.80
N TYR A 37 5.79 5.70 11.30
CA TYR A 37 6.23 6.81 12.17
C TYR A 37 5.88 8.20 11.64
N ALA A 38 5.65 8.40 10.34
CA ALA A 38 5.49 9.77 9.81
C ALA A 38 4.19 10.46 10.25
N TYR A 39 3.17 9.70 10.65
CA TYR A 39 1.90 10.27 11.11
C TYR A 39 2.04 11.11 12.39
N GLU A 40 3.06 10.85 13.22
CA GLU A 40 3.32 11.59 14.46
C GLU A 40 3.72 13.05 14.22
N PHE A 41 4.17 13.40 13.01
CA PHE A 41 4.46 14.79 12.63
C PHE A 41 3.21 15.62 12.33
N ALA A 42 2.03 15.01 12.31
CA ALA A 42 0.76 15.69 12.08
C ALA A 42 -0.05 15.85 13.37
N ALA A 43 -1.12 16.65 13.29
CA ALA A 43 -2.04 16.82 14.40
C ALA A 43 -2.68 15.47 14.79
N PRO A 44 -2.85 15.16 16.10
CA PRO A 44 -3.41 13.89 16.57
C PRO A 44 -4.73 13.47 15.95
N ARG A 45 -5.59 14.44 15.60
CA ARG A 45 -6.87 14.21 14.92
C ARG A 45 -6.74 13.55 13.54
N LEU A 46 -5.55 13.58 12.93
CA LEU A 46 -5.28 13.04 11.59
C LEU A 46 -4.52 11.71 11.63
N TRP A 47 -4.10 11.23 12.80
CA TRP A 47 -3.21 10.07 12.91
C TRP A 47 -3.78 8.80 12.30
N ALA A 48 -5.07 8.51 12.56
CA ALA A 48 -5.74 7.34 11.99
C ALA A 48 -5.76 7.39 10.45
N GLU A 49 -6.14 8.54 9.88
CA GLU A 49 -6.17 8.74 8.43
C GLU A 49 -4.77 8.60 7.82
N LEU A 50 -3.77 9.26 8.41
CA LEU A 50 -2.40 9.22 7.91
C LEU A 50 -1.78 7.82 8.01
N TRP A 51 -2.10 7.05 9.05
CA TRP A 51 -1.71 5.65 9.14
C TRP A 51 -2.34 4.82 8.02
N ASN A 52 -3.64 4.99 7.77
CA ASN A 52 -4.35 4.26 6.71
C ASN A 52 -3.83 4.63 5.31
N ILE A 53 -3.66 5.92 5.04
CA ILE A 53 -3.08 6.45 3.80
C ILE A 53 -1.65 5.95 3.63
N GLY A 54 -0.82 6.04 4.67
CA GLY A 54 0.56 5.56 4.67
C GLY A 54 0.64 4.07 4.36
N GLY A 55 -0.20 3.26 5.01
CA GLY A 55 -0.31 1.83 4.75
C GLY A 55 -0.74 1.49 3.32
N ALA A 56 -1.71 2.24 2.78
CA ALA A 56 -2.15 2.08 1.39
C ALA A 56 -1.04 2.44 0.38
N LEU A 57 -0.34 3.55 0.58
CA LEU A 57 0.81 3.94 -0.24
C LEU A 57 1.96 2.92 -0.16
N GLY A 58 2.24 2.39 1.03
CA GLY A 58 3.22 1.33 1.25
C GLY A 58 2.86 0.04 0.50
N ARG A 59 1.59 -0.37 0.54
CA ARG A 59 1.10 -1.51 -0.24
C ARG A 59 1.17 -1.27 -1.75
N LEU A 60 0.81 -0.09 -2.24
CA LEU A 60 0.96 0.27 -3.65
C LEU A 60 2.41 0.14 -4.13
N LEU A 61 3.38 0.58 -3.33
CA LEU A 61 4.80 0.38 -3.60
C LEU A 61 5.16 -1.11 -3.69
N LEU A 62 4.70 -1.92 -2.72
CA LEU A 62 4.94 -3.36 -2.71
C LEU A 62 4.33 -4.06 -3.94
N LEU A 63 3.10 -3.73 -4.28
CA LEU A 63 2.40 -4.26 -5.45
C LEU A 63 3.15 -3.90 -6.73
N GLY A 64 3.64 -2.66 -6.87
CA GLY A 64 4.47 -2.25 -8.00
C GLY A 64 5.76 -3.07 -8.10
N LEU A 65 6.45 -3.30 -6.99
CA LEU A 65 7.65 -4.14 -6.94
C LEU A 65 7.35 -5.60 -7.32
N VAL A 66 6.22 -6.16 -6.85
CA VAL A 66 5.77 -7.52 -7.20
C VAL A 66 5.48 -7.63 -8.71
N VAL A 67 4.77 -6.66 -9.29
CA VAL A 67 4.50 -6.63 -10.74
C VAL A 67 5.80 -6.58 -11.54
N LEU A 68 6.76 -5.74 -11.12
CA LEU A 68 8.07 -5.65 -11.79
C LEU A 68 8.91 -6.92 -11.66
N ALA A 69 8.81 -7.63 -10.53
CA ALA A 69 9.53 -8.87 -10.29
C ALA A 69 8.99 -10.04 -11.11
N TYR A 70 7.66 -10.22 -11.16
CA TYR A 70 7.04 -11.37 -11.82
C TYR A 70 6.68 -11.13 -13.29
N ARG A 71 6.36 -9.89 -13.67
CA ARG A 71 5.96 -9.48 -15.03
C ARG A 71 4.92 -10.41 -15.69
N SER A 72 3.98 -10.95 -14.90
CA SER A 72 2.94 -11.84 -15.40
C SER A 72 1.59 -11.16 -15.45
N ALA A 73 0.79 -11.48 -16.47
CA ALA A 73 -0.55 -10.91 -16.62
C ALA A 73 -1.48 -11.20 -15.42
N PRO A 74 -1.52 -12.42 -14.85
CA PRO A 74 -2.34 -12.68 -13.67
C PRO A 74 -1.92 -11.88 -12.44
N VAL A 75 -0.61 -11.76 -12.18
CA VAL A 75 -0.09 -10.95 -11.07
C VAL A 75 -0.41 -9.48 -11.29
N THR A 76 -0.26 -8.99 -12.53
CA THR A 76 -0.57 -7.59 -12.88
C THR A 76 -2.04 -7.29 -12.67
N ALA A 77 -2.95 -8.18 -13.12
CA ALA A 77 -4.38 -8.01 -12.93
C ALA A 77 -4.77 -7.98 -11.44
N ALA A 78 -4.24 -8.91 -10.63
CA ALA A 78 -4.50 -8.93 -9.19
C ALA A 78 -3.94 -7.69 -8.48
N ALA A 79 -2.73 -7.26 -8.85
CA ALA A 79 -2.11 -6.06 -8.29
C ALA A 79 -2.87 -4.78 -8.68
N LEU A 80 -3.36 -4.66 -9.91
CA LEU A 80 -4.17 -3.53 -10.35
C LEU A 80 -5.50 -3.47 -9.59
N TRP A 81 -6.16 -4.62 -9.39
CA TRP A 81 -7.38 -4.68 -8.59
C TRP A 81 -7.16 -4.17 -7.16
N TRP A 82 -6.13 -4.68 -6.49
CA TRP A 82 -5.80 -4.21 -5.14
C TRP A 82 -5.40 -2.73 -5.15
N ALA A 83 -4.65 -2.28 -6.16
CA ALA A 83 -4.29 -0.87 -6.28
C ALA A 83 -5.51 0.07 -6.36
N VAL A 84 -6.61 -0.36 -6.98
CA VAL A 84 -7.86 0.41 -6.98
C VAL A 84 -8.43 0.57 -5.57
N GLU A 85 -8.40 -0.48 -4.75
CA GLU A 85 -8.85 -0.42 -3.35
C GLU A 85 -7.95 0.52 -2.52
N ASP A 86 -6.63 0.41 -2.65
CA ASP A 86 -5.70 1.30 -1.94
C ASP A 86 -5.80 2.75 -2.40
N LEU A 87 -6.04 2.99 -3.70
CA LEU A 87 -6.29 4.35 -4.22
C LEU A 87 -7.59 4.95 -3.69
N GLN A 88 -8.63 4.14 -3.45
CA GLN A 88 -9.85 4.61 -2.79
C GLN A 88 -9.57 5.03 -1.33
N VAL A 89 -8.80 4.23 -0.58
CA VAL A 89 -8.39 4.59 0.79
C VAL A 89 -7.63 5.92 0.80
N VAL A 90 -6.65 6.09 -0.10
CA VAL A 90 -5.89 7.34 -0.21
C VAL A 90 -6.81 8.51 -0.60
N GLY A 91 -7.63 8.33 -1.63
CA GLY A 91 -8.51 9.38 -2.15
C GLY A 91 -9.55 9.85 -1.13
N CYS A 92 -10.29 8.92 -0.51
CA CYS A 92 -11.28 9.25 0.50
C CYS A 92 -10.65 9.84 1.77
N GLY A 93 -9.50 9.28 2.21
CA GLY A 93 -8.79 9.79 3.37
C GLY A 93 -8.35 11.24 3.17
N VAL A 94 -7.69 11.53 2.04
CA VAL A 94 -7.29 12.89 1.68
C VAL A 94 -8.49 13.83 1.57
N TRP A 95 -9.59 13.38 0.93
CA TRP A 95 -10.79 14.21 0.81
C TRP A 95 -11.36 14.55 2.19
N TRP A 96 -11.53 13.56 3.06
CA TRP A 96 -12.06 13.80 4.40
C TRP A 96 -11.17 14.73 5.24
N MET A 97 -9.85 14.65 5.06
CA MET A 97 -8.91 15.58 5.71
C MET A 97 -9.09 17.04 5.26
N VAL A 98 -9.51 17.25 4.00
CA VAL A 98 -9.76 18.60 3.43
C VAL A 98 -11.16 19.09 3.77
N SER A 99 -12.17 18.23 3.64
CA SER A 99 -13.58 18.54 3.84
C SER A 99 -14.23 17.41 4.65
N PRO A 100 -14.13 17.45 6.00
CA PRO A 100 -14.64 16.38 6.83
C PRO A 100 -16.16 16.35 6.81
N TRP A 101 -16.73 15.15 6.64
CA TRP A 101 -18.16 14.87 6.82
C TRP A 101 -18.37 14.04 8.09
N PRO A 102 -19.59 14.08 8.68
CA PRO A 102 -19.91 13.25 9.83
C PRO A 102 -19.78 11.76 9.49
N LEU A 103 -19.14 11.02 10.38
CA LEU A 103 -18.98 9.56 10.33
C LEU A 103 -19.45 8.99 11.66
N GLU A 104 -20.40 8.06 11.61
CA GLU A 104 -20.81 7.33 12.80
C GLU A 104 -19.92 6.12 13.06
N SER A 105 -19.85 5.68 14.31
CA SER A 105 -19.10 4.49 14.69
C SER A 105 -19.61 3.26 13.94
N GLY A 106 -18.73 2.62 13.17
CA GLY A 106 -19.06 1.44 12.36
C GLY A 106 -19.35 1.73 10.89
N GLU A 107 -19.38 3.00 10.50
CA GLU A 107 -19.52 3.38 9.10
C GLU A 107 -18.21 3.33 8.32
N ASN A 108 -18.31 3.02 7.03
CA ASN A 108 -17.17 3.06 6.12
C ASN A 108 -17.08 4.44 5.47
N GLN A 109 -15.98 5.14 5.69
CA GLN A 109 -15.77 6.54 5.26
C GLN A 109 -16.11 6.81 3.79
N CYS A 110 -15.60 5.99 2.85
CA CYS A 110 -15.94 6.14 1.43
C CYS A 110 -17.41 5.82 1.12
N SER A 111 -17.97 4.78 1.76
CA SER A 111 -19.34 4.34 1.51
C SER A 111 -20.36 5.37 1.99
N THR A 112 -20.11 6.03 3.12
CA THR A 112 -20.96 7.10 3.66
C THR A 112 -21.02 8.29 2.70
N LEU A 113 -19.89 8.65 2.06
CA LEU A 113 -19.85 9.75 1.10
C LEU A 113 -20.65 9.44 -0.18
N VAL A 114 -20.52 8.22 -0.71
CA VAL A 114 -21.15 7.82 -1.98
C VAL A 114 -22.60 7.33 -1.79
N GLY A 115 -23.00 7.02 -0.55
CA GLY A 115 -24.32 6.46 -0.24
C GLY A 115 -24.49 5.02 -0.74
N VAL A 116 -23.39 4.33 -1.06
CA VAL A 116 -23.37 2.97 -1.61
C VAL A 116 -22.33 2.16 -0.83
N PRO A 117 -22.61 0.89 -0.47
CA PRO A 117 -21.65 0.05 0.25
C PRO A 117 -20.51 -0.42 -0.67
N LEU A 118 -19.52 0.46 -0.90
CA LEU A 118 -18.37 0.21 -1.76
C LEU A 118 -17.55 -1.00 -1.30
N SER A 119 -17.43 -1.22 0.00
CA SER A 119 -16.73 -2.37 0.58
C SER A 119 -17.35 -3.72 0.18
N LEU A 120 -18.68 -3.80 0.09
CA LEU A 120 -19.39 -5.01 -0.36
C LEU A 120 -19.25 -5.23 -1.86
N ALA A 121 -19.27 -4.15 -2.65
CA ALA A 121 -19.04 -4.21 -4.08
C ALA A 121 -17.61 -4.68 -4.40
N GLY A 122 -16.60 -4.10 -3.73
CA GLY A 122 -15.20 -4.50 -3.86
C GLY A 122 -14.98 -5.97 -3.46
N LEU A 123 -15.53 -6.40 -2.33
CA LEU A 123 -15.44 -7.81 -1.89
C LEU A 123 -16.02 -8.77 -2.93
N SER A 124 -17.18 -8.43 -3.49
CA SER A 124 -17.88 -9.27 -4.46
C SER A 124 -17.12 -9.37 -5.79
N LEU A 125 -16.59 -8.25 -6.29
CA LEU A 125 -15.75 -8.21 -7.49
C LEU A 125 -14.44 -8.97 -7.30
N GLY A 126 -13.79 -8.81 -6.15
CA GLY A 126 -12.59 -9.57 -5.79
C GLY A 126 -12.83 -11.07 -5.75
N ALA A 127 -13.96 -11.52 -5.20
CA ALA A 127 -14.33 -12.94 -5.17
C ALA A 127 -14.55 -13.52 -6.58
N VAL A 128 -15.22 -12.77 -7.47
CA VAL A 128 -15.42 -13.18 -8.88
C VAL A 128 -14.09 -13.27 -9.62
N LEU A 129 -13.21 -12.27 -9.47
CA LEU A 129 -11.87 -12.30 -10.08
C LEU A 129 -11.06 -13.50 -9.59
N ALA A 130 -11.05 -13.77 -8.28
CA ALA A 130 -10.38 -14.92 -7.71
C ALA A 130 -10.93 -16.25 -8.28
N TRP A 131 -12.26 -16.35 -8.42
CA TRP A 131 -12.90 -17.53 -9.02
C TRP A 131 -12.52 -17.71 -10.50
N VAL A 132 -12.56 -16.63 -11.31
CA VAL A 132 -12.15 -16.67 -12.73
C VAL A 132 -10.70 -17.11 -12.87
N VAL A 133 -9.79 -16.55 -12.07
CA VAL A 133 -8.38 -16.95 -12.06
C VAL A 133 -8.24 -18.42 -11.68
N HIS A 134 -8.93 -18.88 -10.63
CA HIS A 134 -8.89 -20.27 -10.21
C HIS A 134 -9.36 -21.21 -11.34
N ARG A 135 -10.48 -20.91 -11.98
CA ARG A 135 -11.02 -21.70 -13.10
C ARG A 135 -10.03 -21.78 -14.26
N ALA A 136 -9.41 -20.65 -14.63
CA ALA A 136 -8.41 -20.60 -15.71
C ALA A 136 -7.14 -21.40 -15.40
N THR A 137 -6.79 -21.59 -14.13
CA THR A 137 -5.62 -22.40 -13.74
C THR A 137 -5.91 -23.90 -13.65
N VAL A 138 -7.16 -24.29 -13.40
CA VAL A 138 -7.55 -25.70 -13.17
C VAL A 138 -8.10 -26.36 -14.43
N GLU A 139 -8.75 -25.60 -15.33
CA GLU A 139 -9.19 -26.08 -16.64
C GLU A 139 -8.19 -25.61 -17.71
N PRO A 140 -7.14 -26.39 -18.03
CA PRO A 140 -6.30 -26.07 -19.18
C PRO A 140 -7.18 -26.02 -20.43
N ALA A 141 -7.02 -24.97 -21.23
CA ALA A 141 -7.74 -24.75 -22.47
C ALA A 141 -7.76 -26.05 -23.30
N ARG A 142 -8.96 -26.53 -23.62
CA ARG A 142 -9.14 -27.60 -24.61
C ARG A 142 -8.86 -27.07 -26.00
#